data_AF-S3AZY9-F1
#
_entry.id   AF-S3AZY9-F1
#
_cell.length_a   1.000
_cell.length_b   1.000
_cell.length_c   1.000
_cell.angle_alpha   90.00
_cell.angle_beta   90.00
_cell.angle_gamma   90.00
#
_symmetry.space_group_name_H-M   'P 1'
#
loop_
_entity.id
_entity.type
_entity.pdbx_description
1 polymer ?
#
loop_
_entity_poly.entity_id
_entity_poly.type
_entity_poly.pdbx_seq_one_letter_code
_entity_poly.pdbx_strand_id
1 'polypeptide(L)' 'MVNPSAGDGKVHRLYEGWGYRDLGDSRPSPDSPLLRAMIRPRLPSA' A
#
# COMPACT_ATOMS: atom_id res chain seq x y z
N MET A 1 -1.48 4.37 -0.04
CA MET A 1 -2.42 3.37 0.51
C MET A 1 -3.06 2.62 -0.65
N VAL A 2 -3.33 1.32 -0.50
CA VAL A 2 -3.94 0.47 -1.52
C VAL A 2 -5.00 -0.43 -0.87
N ASN A 3 -6.09 -0.74 -1.55
CA ASN A 3 -7.00 -1.81 -1.12
C ASN A 3 -6.40 -3.16 -1.60
N PRO A 4 -5.90 -4.03 -0.70
CA PRO A 4 -5.25 -5.27 -1.09
C PRO A 4 -6.23 -6.27 -1.76
N SER A 5 -7.53 -6.15 -1.52
CA SER A 5 -8.55 -7.01 -2.10
C SER A 5 -9.05 -6.55 -3.48
N ALA A 6 -8.72 -5.32 -3.90
CA ALA A 6 -9.17 -4.79 -5.18
C ALA A 6 -8.41 -5.43 -6.35
N GLY A 7 -9.15 -5.98 -7.32
CA GLY A 7 -8.58 -6.59 -8.54
C GLY A 7 -7.56 -7.69 -8.22
N ASP A 8 -7.89 -8.56 -7.28
CA ASP A 8 -7.06 -9.70 -6.84
C ASP A 8 -5.65 -9.31 -6.38
N GLY A 9 -5.52 -8.10 -5.82
CA GLY A 9 -4.25 -7.57 -5.31
C GLY A 9 -3.28 -7.11 -6.42
N LYS A 10 -3.74 -6.96 -7.67
CA LYS A 10 -2.90 -6.52 -8.80
C LYS A 10 -2.17 -5.21 -8.51
N VAL A 11 -2.85 -4.23 -7.90
CA VAL A 11 -2.26 -2.92 -7.59
C VAL A 11 -1.21 -3.03 -6.49
N HIS A 12 -1.45 -3.87 -5.49
CA HIS A 12 -0.48 -4.14 -4.42
C HIS A 12 0.82 -4.70 -4.99
N ARG A 13 0.72 -5.76 -5.81
CA ARG A 13 1.89 -6.37 -6.50
C ARG A 13 2.61 -5.41 -7.45
N LEU A 14 1.88 -4.55 -8.14
CA LEU A 14 2.49 -3.51 -8.98
C LEU A 14 3.35 -2.56 -8.15
N TYR A 15 2.85 -2.13 -6.98
CA TYR A 15 3.57 -1.19 -6.11
C TYR A 15 4.79 -1.86 -5.46
N GLU A 16 4.68 -3.13 -5.08
CA GLU A 16 5.83 -3.95 -4.68
C GLU A 16 6.92 -3.96 -5.77
N GLY A 17 6.52 -4.17 -7.03
CA GLY A 17 7.43 -4.12 -8.18
C GLY A 17 8.11 -2.75 -8.38
N TRP A 18 7.52 -1.67 -7.89
CA TRP A 18 8.12 -0.33 -7.88
C TRP A 18 8.95 -0.03 -6.62
N GLY A 19 9.15 -1.01 -5.74
CA GLY A 19 9.92 -0.88 -4.50
C GLY A 19 9.15 -0.26 -3.33
N TYR A 20 7.82 -0.17 -3.41
CA TYR A 20 7.02 0.13 -2.22
C TYR A 20 6.97 -1.10 -1.32
N ARG A 21 6.94 -0.87 -0.01
CA ARG A 21 6.76 -1.89 1.02
C ARG A 21 5.60 -1.53 1.93
N ASP A 22 5.03 -2.54 2.56
CA ASP A 22 3.95 -2.37 3.53
C ASP A 22 4.44 -1.60 4.76
N LEU A 23 3.60 -0.68 5.24
CA LEU A 23 3.81 0.09 6.46
C LEU A 23 2.83 -0.29 7.57
N GLY A 24 1.62 -0.68 7.21
CA GLY A 24 0.56 -1.07 8.15
C GLY A 24 -0.83 -0.93 7.53
N ASP A 25 -1.86 -1.26 8.30
CA ASP A 25 -3.26 -1.19 7.89
C ASP A 25 -3.92 0.11 8.34
N SER A 26 -4.94 0.53 7.59
CA SER A 26 -5.76 1.70 7.88
C SER A 26 -7.22 1.38 7.56
N ARG A 27 -8.09 1.56 8.55
CA ARG A 27 -9.55 1.48 8.41
C ARG A 27 -10.16 2.72 9.06
N PRO A 28 -10.42 3.79 8.28
CA PRO A 28 -10.86 5.07 8.81
C PRO A 28 -12.17 5.02 9.60
N SER A 29 -13.06 4.09 9.24
CA SER A 29 -14.32 3.83 9.94
C SER A 29 -14.71 2.35 9.80
N PRO A 30 -15.61 1.82 10.65
CA PRO A 30 -16.08 0.43 10.54
C PRO A 30 -16.61 0.08 9.14
N ASP A 31 -17.30 0.98 8.44
CA ASP A 31 -17.84 0.69 7.11
C ASP A 31 -16.82 0.85 5.97
N SER A 32 -15.63 1.38 6.26
CA SER A 32 -14.57 1.56 5.27
C SER A 32 -13.86 0.23 4.96
N PRO A 33 -13.39 0.04 3.70
CA PRO A 33 -12.52 -1.09 3.38
C PRO A 33 -11.21 -1.02 4.16
N LEU A 34 -10.60 -2.17 4.41
CA LEU A 34 -9.25 -2.23 4.94
C LEU A 34 -8.26 -1.79 3.86
N LEU A 35 -7.48 -0.75 4.15
CA LEU A 35 -6.45 -0.23 3.26
C LEU A 35 -5.06 -0.57 3.82
N ARG A 36 -4.11 -0.89 2.95
CA ARG A 36 -2.70 -1.07 3.30
C ARG A 36 -1.94 0.22 3.00
N ALA A 37 -1.40 0.86 4.03
CA ALA A 37 -0.41 1.92 3.87
C ALA A 37 0.90 1.32 3.34
N MET A 38 1.52 1.99 2.37
CA MET A 38 2.76 1.56 1.75
C MET A 38 3.70 2.73 1.61
N ILE A 39 5.00 2.47 1.73
CA ILE A 39 6.08 3.46 1.64
C ILE A 39 7.14 3.00 0.63
N ARG A 40 7.65 3.94 -0.17
CA ARG A 40 8.87 3.73 -0.96
C ARG A 40 9.97 4.62 -0.40
N PRO A 41 11.05 4.05 0.16
CA PRO A 41 12.17 4.87 0.62
C PRO A 41 12.79 5.61 -0.56
N ARG A 42 13.03 6.90 -0.39
CA ARG A 42 13.95 7.64 -1.26
C ARG A 42 15.28 7.71 -0.52
N LEU A 43 16.36 7.31 -1.18
CA LEU A 43 17.69 7.62 -0.67
C LEU A 43 17.82 9.16 -0.63
N PRO A 44 18.43 9.74 0.41
CA PRO A 44 18.71 11.17 0.42
C PRO A 44 19.53 11.53 -0.81
N SER A 45 19.19 12.64 -1.48
CA SER A 45 20.09 13.23 -2.48
C SER A 45 21.32 13.76 -1.76
N ALA A 46 22.50 13.39 -2.27
CA ALA A 46 23.80 13.83 -1.75
C ALA A 46 23.97 15.35 -1.85
#